data_AF-A0A925E071-F1
#
_entry.id   AF-A0A925E071-F1
#
_cell.length_a   1.000
_cell.length_b   1.000
_cell.length_c   1.000
_cell.angle_alpha   90.00
_cell.angle_beta   90.00
_cell.angle_gamma   90.00
#
_symmetry.space_group_name_H-M   'P 1'
#
loop_
_entity.id
_entity.type
_entity.pdbx_description
1 polymer ?
#
loop_
_entity_poly.entity_id
_entity_poly.type
_entity_poly.pdbx_seq_one_letter_code
_entity_poly.pdbx_strand_id
1 'polypeptide(L)'
;LVMTGGGTKSQAWCQLFADITQIPVAIAADAENVGVRGAVLAARVASGELTTYAPEGYFPVLMTLQPNPHYAAHFDRQYLRFQALYPALRSTFAETTEPQSE
;
A
#
# COMPACT_ATOMS: atom_id res chain seq x y z
N LEU A 1 7.60 5.18 1.65
CA LEU A 1 6.29 4.48 1.71
C LEU A 1 6.51 3.13 2.42
N VAL A 2 5.58 2.64 3.24
CA VAL A 2 5.66 1.30 3.85
C VAL A 2 4.46 0.47 3.39
N MET A 3 4.69 -0.76 2.91
CA MET A 3 3.63 -1.69 2.53
C MET A 3 3.46 -2.78 3.59
N THR A 4 2.19 -3.14 3.82
CA THR A 4 1.76 -4.16 4.79
C THR A 4 0.64 -5.02 4.20
N GLY A 5 0.31 -6.15 4.84
CA GLY A 5 -0.76 -7.06 4.40
C GLY A 5 -0.30 -8.09 3.35
N GLY A 6 -1.22 -8.97 2.94
CA GLY A 6 -0.88 -10.14 2.13
C GLY A 6 -0.26 -9.83 0.75
N GLY A 7 -0.54 -8.67 0.18
CA GLY A 7 0.03 -8.23 -1.10
C GLY A 7 1.55 -8.08 -1.09
N THR A 8 2.18 -7.93 0.08
CA THR A 8 3.64 -7.81 0.18
C THR A 8 4.40 -9.11 -0.02
N LYS A 9 3.70 -10.25 -0.13
CA LYS A 9 4.30 -11.55 -0.43
C LYS A 9 4.90 -11.60 -1.85
N SER A 10 4.41 -10.74 -2.76
CA SER A 10 4.97 -10.59 -4.10
C SER A 10 5.93 -9.39 -4.15
N GLN A 11 7.24 -9.67 -4.24
CA GLN A 11 8.24 -8.62 -4.39
C GLN A 11 8.06 -7.85 -5.71
N ALA A 12 7.69 -8.53 -6.79
CA ALA A 12 7.42 -7.87 -8.08
C ALA A 12 6.24 -6.89 -7.98
N TRP A 13 5.21 -7.26 -7.21
CA TRP A 13 4.08 -6.36 -6.93
C TRP A 13 4.54 -5.12 -6.14
N CYS A 14 5.33 -5.30 -5.08
CA CYS A 14 5.87 -4.17 -4.33
C CYS A 14 6.82 -3.30 -5.16
N GLN A 15 7.63 -3.90 -6.04
CA GLN A 15 8.51 -3.17 -6.95
C GLN A 15 7.70 -2.32 -7.92
N LEU A 16 6.56 -2.82 -8.41
CA LEU A 16 5.65 -2.05 -9.26
C LEU A 16 5.17 -0.77 -8.57
N PHE A 17 4.88 -0.81 -7.26
CA PHE A 17 4.54 0.40 -6.50
C PHE A 17 5.70 1.38 -6.42
N ALA A 18 6.93 0.89 -6.18
CA ALA A 18 8.12 1.74 -6.17
C ALA A 18 8.33 2.41 -7.53
N ASP A 19 8.25 1.63 -8.63
CA ASP A 19 8.49 2.12 -9.98
C ASP A 19 7.38 3.06 -10.48
N ILE A 20 6.12 2.83 -10.11
CA ILE A 20 5.01 3.72 -10.49
C ILE A 20 5.08 5.03 -9.69
N THR A 21 5.32 4.96 -8.37
CA THR A 21 5.29 6.15 -7.51
C THR A 21 6.62 6.92 -7.51
N GLN A 22 7.69 6.31 -8.02
CA GLN A 22 9.06 6.82 -7.95
C GLN A 22 9.50 7.16 -6.51
N ILE A 23 8.96 6.43 -5.52
CA ILE A 23 9.25 6.58 -4.09
C ILE A 23 9.77 5.25 -3.57
N PRO A 24 10.83 5.23 -2.72
CA PRO A 24 11.27 4.01 -2.06
C PRO A 24 10.17 3.34 -1.23
N VAL A 25 10.04 2.03 -1.40
CA VAL A 25 9.01 1.20 -0.75
C VAL A 25 9.67 0.27 0.25
N ALA A 26 9.42 0.50 1.53
CA ALA A 26 9.79 -0.43 2.59
C ALA A 26 8.70 -1.49 2.76
N ILE A 27 9.11 -2.75 2.88
CA ILE A 27 8.23 -3.86 3.22
C ILE A 27 8.40 -4.16 4.71
N ALA A 28 7.32 -4.05 5.48
CA ALA A 28 7.36 -4.40 6.90
C ALA A 28 7.65 -5.91 7.07
N ALA A 29 8.47 -6.28 8.06
CA ALA A 29 8.62 -7.69 8.41
C ALA A 29 7.31 -8.22 9.02
N ASP A 30 7.02 -9.50 8.77
CA ASP A 30 5.75 -10.16 9.10
C ASP A 30 4.54 -9.30 8.71
N ALA A 31 4.54 -8.75 7.50
CA ALA A 31 3.66 -7.63 7.09
C ALA A 31 2.16 -7.86 7.31
N GLU A 32 1.71 -9.11 7.37
CA GLU A 32 0.32 -9.51 7.69
C GLU A 32 -0.09 -9.23 9.14
N ASN A 33 0.87 -9.14 10.07
CA ASN A 33 0.63 -8.96 11.51
C ASN A 33 0.81 -7.51 11.99
N VAL A 34 1.07 -6.55 11.09
CA VAL A 34 1.35 -5.16 11.48
C VAL A 34 0.15 -4.52 12.19
N GLY A 35 -1.07 -4.80 11.73
CA GLY A 35 -2.30 -4.31 12.39
C GLY A 35 -2.44 -4.82 13.82
N VAL A 36 -2.21 -6.11 14.05
CA VAL A 36 -2.25 -6.73 15.38
C VAL A 36 -1.15 -6.16 16.28
N ARG A 37 0.08 -5.98 15.76
CA ARG A 37 1.17 -5.32 16.50
C ARG A 37 0.80 -3.91 16.93
N GLY A 38 0.13 -3.14 16.07
CA GLY A 38 -0.38 -1.81 16.40
C GLY A 38 -1.42 -1.82 17.53
N ALA A 39 -2.35 -2.78 17.51
CA ALA A 39 -3.33 -2.94 18.59
C ALA A 39 -2.67 -3.29 19.93
N VAL A 40 -1.70 -4.22 19.92
CA VAL A 40 -0.91 -4.57 21.12
C VAL A 40 -0.13 -3.37 21.63
N LEU A 41 0.48 -2.59 20.73
CA LEU A 41 1.21 -1.38 21.11
C LEU A 41 0.30 -0.37 21.81
N ALA A 42 -0.90 -0.16 21.26
CA ALA A 42 -1.86 0.75 21.86
C ALA A 42 -2.31 0.31 23.25
N ALA A 43 -2.53 -1.00 23.46
CA ALA A 43 -2.85 -1.55 24.77
C ALA A 43 -1.72 -1.36 25.78
N ARG A 44 -0.45 -1.58 25.37
CA ARG A 44 0.73 -1.39 26.22
C ARG A 44 0.97 0.06 26.60
N VAL A 45 0.64 1.00 25.70
CA VAL A 45 0.68 2.44 26.04
C VAL A 45 -0.44 2.79 27.02
N ALA A 46 -1.66 2.29 26.79
CA ALA A 46 -2.79 2.53 27.69
C ALA A 46 -2.60 1.93 29.09
N SER A 47 -1.89 0.81 29.21
CA SER A 47 -1.55 0.19 30.50
C SER A 47 -0.39 0.87 31.23
N GLY A 48 0.29 1.83 30.61
CA GLY A 48 1.47 2.51 31.16
C GLY A 48 2.77 1.70 31.06
N GLU A 49 2.76 0.53 30.41
CA GLU A 49 3.97 -0.28 30.19
C GLU A 49 4.93 0.40 29.20
N LEU A 50 4.37 1.10 28.21
CA LEU A 50 5.10 1.93 27.26
C LEU A 50 4.62 3.38 27.32
N THR A 51 5.52 4.32 27.04
CA THR A 51 5.22 5.75 27.05
C THR A 51 5.05 6.35 25.66
N THR A 52 5.22 5.55 24.60
CA THR A 52 5.22 6.01 23.21
C THR A 52 4.57 5.00 22.26
N TYR A 53 3.92 5.51 21.21
CA TYR A 53 3.40 4.75 20.07
C TYR A 53 4.45 4.52 18.96
N ALA A 54 5.68 4.96 19.17
CA ALA A 54 6.79 4.71 18.24
C ALA A 54 8.02 4.19 18.98
N PRO A 55 7.93 3.06 19.71
CA PRO A 55 9.12 2.44 20.28
C PRO A 55 10.06 2.00 19.17
N GLU A 56 11.35 2.25 19.36
CA GLU A 56 12.39 1.92 18.39
C GLU A 56 12.37 0.41 18.08
N GLY A 57 12.47 0.06 16.80
CA GLY A 57 12.49 -1.35 16.35
C GLY A 57 11.15 -2.10 16.43
N TYR A 58 10.07 -1.48 16.90
CA TYR A 58 8.78 -2.18 17.09
C TYR A 58 8.08 -2.55 15.77
N PHE A 59 8.35 -1.79 14.71
CA PHE A 59 7.92 -2.09 13.34
C PHE A 59 9.14 -2.33 12.45
N PRO A 60 9.73 -3.54 12.51
CA PRO A 60 10.92 -3.86 11.72
C PRO A 60 10.61 -3.86 10.21
N VAL A 61 11.58 -3.42 9.42
CA VAL A 61 11.53 -3.45 7.95
C VAL A 61 12.32 -4.67 7.47
N LEU A 62 11.70 -5.47 6.60
CA LEU A 62 12.35 -6.63 5.98
C LEU A 62 13.33 -6.20 4.89
N MET A 63 12.88 -5.31 4.00
CA MET A 63 13.68 -4.78 2.91
C MET A 63 13.09 -3.47 2.39
N THR A 64 13.88 -2.70 1.65
CA THR A 64 13.41 -1.51 0.93
C THR A 64 13.73 -1.65 -0.55
N LEU A 65 12.71 -1.52 -1.38
CA LEU A 65 12.81 -1.51 -2.83
C LEU A 65 13.00 -0.08 -3.32
N GLN A 66 14.03 0.12 -4.14
CA GLN A 66 14.30 1.41 -4.78
C GLN A 66 13.56 1.50 -6.11
N PRO A 67 13.04 2.68 -6.47
CA PRO A 67 12.42 2.87 -7.78
C PRO A 67 13.44 2.69 -8.89
N ASN A 68 13.02 2.08 -9.99
CA ASN A 68 13.79 2.05 -11.22
C ASN A 68 13.39 3.25 -12.11
N PRO A 69 14.28 4.25 -12.31
CA PRO A 69 13.97 5.44 -13.08
C PRO A 69 13.74 5.15 -14.58
N HIS A 70 14.20 4.00 -15.07
CA HIS A 70 13.95 3.56 -16.45
C HIS A 70 12.45 3.48 -16.79
N TYR A 71 11.61 3.15 -15.80
CA TYR A 71 10.18 2.97 -16.01
C TYR A 71 9.33 4.22 -15.76
N ALA A 72 9.91 5.32 -15.25
CA ALA A 72 9.16 6.52 -14.86
C ALA A 72 8.27 7.04 -16.01
N ALA A 73 8.88 7.34 -17.16
CA ALA A 73 8.15 7.83 -18.33
C ALA A 73 7.12 6.82 -18.88
N HIS A 74 7.38 5.51 -18.72
CA HIS A 74 6.42 4.49 -19.11
C HIS A 74 5.16 4.59 -18.25
N PHE A 75 5.31 4.59 -16.92
CA PHE A 75 4.19 4.60 -15.99
C PHE A 75 3.47 5.93 -15.95
N ASP A 76 4.15 7.06 -16.12
CA ASP A 76 3.51 8.37 -16.24
C ASP A 76 2.50 8.39 -17.40
N ARG A 77 2.89 7.84 -18.56
CA ARG A 77 1.98 7.73 -19.71
C ARG A 77 0.79 6.81 -19.43
N GLN A 78 0.99 5.70 -18.72
CA GLN A 78 -0.13 4.82 -18.35
C GLN A 78 -1.04 5.49 -17.32
N TYR A 79 -0.49 6.25 -16.38
CA TYR A 79 -1.27 6.99 -15.39
C TYR A 79 -2.14 8.07 -16.04
N LEU A 80 -1.62 8.81 -17.02
CA LEU A 80 -2.41 9.76 -17.81
C LEU A 80 -3.57 9.07 -18.55
N ARG A 81 -3.34 7.88 -19.11
CA ARG A 81 -4.41 7.08 -19.73
C ARG A 81 -5.45 6.65 -18.72
N PHE A 82 -5.03 6.17 -17.55
CA PHE A 82 -5.94 5.81 -16.46
C PHE A 82 -6.80 7.00 -16.03
N GLN A 83 -6.20 8.17 -15.85
CA GLN A 83 -6.90 9.39 -15.47
C GLN A 83 -7.96 9.82 -16.50
N ALA A 84 -7.70 9.61 -17.80
CA ALA A 84 -8.68 9.87 -18.85
C ALA A 84 -9.80 8.81 -18.90
N LEU A 85 -9.45 7.53 -18.72
CA LEU A 85 -10.38 6.41 -18.83
C LEU A 85 -11.34 6.32 -17.64
N TYR A 86 -10.85 6.53 -16.42
CA TYR A 86 -11.66 6.38 -15.20
C TYR A 86 -12.97 7.22 -15.22
N PRO A 87 -12.94 8.54 -15.49
CA PRO A 87 -14.17 9.32 -15.58
C PRO A 87 -15.01 8.95 -16.80
N ALA A 88 -14.40 8.60 -17.93
CA ALA A 88 -15.11 8.23 -19.15
C ALA A 88 -15.93 6.94 -19.00
N LEU A 89 -15.47 6.00 -18.17
CA LEU A 89 -16.14 4.73 -17.91
C LEU A 89 -17.10 4.78 -16.71
N ARG A 90 -17.13 5.90 -15.97
CA ARG A 90 -17.87 6.00 -14.71
C ARG A 90 -19.37 5.79 -14.86
N SER A 91 -20.00 6.41 -15.86
CA SER A 91 -21.45 6.27 -16.10
C SER A 91 -21.82 4.85 -16.51
N THR A 92 -21.03 4.25 -17.41
CA THR A 92 -21.25 2.87 -17.89
C THR A 92 -21.23 1.85 -16.75
N PHE A 93 -20.28 1.97 -15.81
CA PHE A 93 -20.23 1.06 -14.65
C PHE A 93 -21.29 1.38 -13.59
N ALA A 94 -21.77 2.62 -13.50
CA ALA A 94 -22.87 2.99 -12.60
C ALA A 94 -24.18 2.30 -13.02
N GLU A 95 -24.51 2.28 -14.32
CA GLU A 95 -25.71 1.63 -14.87
C GLU A 95 -25.69 0.10 -14.65
N THR A 96 -24.52 -0.53 -14.66
CA THR A 96 -24.38 -1.99 -14.49
C THR A 96 -24.60 -2.45 -13.03
N THR A 97 -24.63 -1.52 -12.07
CA THR A 97 -24.78 -1.84 -10.63
C THR A 97 -26.23 -1.78 -10.17
N GLU A 98 -27.17 -1.36 -11.02
CA GLU A 98 -28.60 -1.49 -10.70
C GLU A 98 -28.98 -2.98 -10.72
N PRO A 99 -29.52 -3.53 -9.61
CA PRO A 99 -29.98 -4.90 -9.60
C PRO A 99 -31.09 -5.03 -10.65
N GLN A 100 -30.88 -5.91 -11.62
CA GLN A 100 -31.92 -6.31 -12.56
C GLN A 100 -33.08 -6.87 -11.73
N SER A 101 -34.15 -6.09 -11.59
CA SER A 101 -35.40 -6.55 -11.00
C SER A 101 -36.03 -7.53 -11.97
N GLU A 102 -35.87 -8.82 -11.67
CA GLU A 102 -36.64 -9.94 -12.22
C GLU A 102 -37.97 -10.08 -11.46
#